data_AF-A0A2V9XE14-F1
#
_entry.id   AF-A0A2V9XE14-F1
#
_cell.length_a   1.000
_cell.length_b   1.000
_cell.length_c   1.000
_cell.angle_alpha   90.00
_cell.angle_beta   90.00
_cell.angle_gamma   90.00
#
_symmetry.space_group_name_H-M   'P 1'
#
loop_
_entity.id
_entity.type
_entity.pdbx_description
1 polymer ?
#
loop_
_entity_poly.entity_id
_entity_poly.type
_entity_poly.pdbx_seq_one_letter_code
_entity_poly.pdbx_strand_id
1 'polypeptide(L)'
;MSVSDAAKSVVRRNTEEVQGQGKFEVFEQLFADDFVDYTPQPRTTPDKAGVRKLYTYLRLAFPDFHAEIHWQLADGDRVTTFKTYHGTHEGPFLGIAPTHRKIQFETVDVMRVQ
;
A
#
# COMPACT_ATOMS: atom_id res chain seq x y z
N MET A 1 3.14 24.60 -5.63
CA MET A 1 2.35 23.37 -5.42
C MET A 1 1.84 23.43 -3.99
N SER A 2 0.55 23.16 -3.73
CA SER A 2 0.06 23.20 -2.34
C SER A 2 0.63 22.02 -1.54
N VAL A 3 0.66 22.12 -0.20
CA VAL A 3 1.04 20.99 0.67
C VAL A 3 0.19 19.77 0.35
N SER A 4 -1.11 19.97 0.13
CA SER A 4 -2.06 18.91 -0.19
C SER A 4 -1.80 18.25 -1.55
N ASP A 5 -1.39 19.01 -2.57
CA ASP A 5 -1.04 18.43 -3.88
C ASP A 5 0.27 17.64 -3.83
N ALA A 6 1.25 18.12 -3.07
CA ALA A 6 2.49 17.40 -2.82
C ALA A 6 2.24 16.09 -2.04
N ALA A 7 1.43 16.15 -0.97
CA ALA A 7 1.07 14.98 -0.17
C ALA A 7 0.30 13.94 -1.02
N LYS A 8 -0.69 14.39 -1.83
CA LYS A 8 -1.40 13.50 -2.76
C LYS A 8 -0.44 12.80 -3.73
N SER A 9 0.54 13.53 -4.27
CA SER A 9 1.56 12.98 -5.17
C SER A 9 2.40 11.89 -4.48
N VAL A 10 2.85 12.13 -3.24
CA VAL A 10 3.60 11.14 -2.45
C VAL A 10 2.77 9.87 -2.21
N VAL A 11 1.51 10.01 -1.77
CA VAL A 11 0.64 8.86 -1.49
C VAL A 11 0.27 8.09 -2.76
N ARG A 12 0.12 8.79 -3.89
CA ARG A 12 -0.07 8.18 -5.20
C ARG A 12 1.13 7.34 -5.60
N ARG A 13 2.36 7.86 -5.45
CA ARG A 13 3.59 7.11 -5.71
C ARG A 13 3.69 5.87 -4.83
N ASN A 14 3.40 5.97 -3.53
CA ASN A 14 3.31 4.79 -2.67
C ASN A 14 2.32 3.75 -3.22
N THR A 15 1.12 4.18 -3.63
CA THR A 15 0.10 3.25 -4.13
C THR A 15 0.48 2.60 -5.46
N GLU A 16 0.97 3.37 -6.43
CA GLU A 16 1.24 2.87 -7.78
C GLU A 16 2.60 2.15 -7.87
N GLU A 17 3.65 2.70 -7.26
CA GLU A 17 5.02 2.19 -7.38
C GLU A 17 5.34 1.15 -6.31
N VAL A 18 5.03 1.45 -5.05
CA VAL A 18 5.39 0.54 -3.96
C VAL A 18 4.41 -0.61 -3.87
N GLN A 19 3.13 -0.31 -3.62
CA GLN A 19 2.10 -1.33 -3.48
C GLN A 19 1.87 -2.01 -4.84
N GLY A 20 1.71 -1.23 -5.90
CA GLY A 20 1.38 -1.71 -7.24
C GLY A 20 2.53 -2.30 -8.07
N GLN A 21 3.79 -1.88 -7.88
CA GLN A 21 4.93 -2.44 -8.66
C GLN A 21 5.96 -3.15 -7.78
N GLY A 22 5.84 -3.11 -6.45
CA GLY A 22 6.82 -3.72 -5.56
C GLY A 22 8.18 -3.00 -5.55
N LYS A 23 8.22 -1.72 -5.93
CA LYS A 23 9.45 -0.89 -5.92
C LYS A 23 9.85 -0.53 -4.49
N PHE A 24 10.55 -1.43 -3.84
CA PHE A 24 10.92 -1.28 -2.44
C PHE A 24 12.01 -0.23 -2.22
N GLU A 25 12.79 0.11 -3.23
CA GLU A 25 13.68 1.28 -3.23
C GLU A 25 12.91 2.60 -3.10
N VAL A 26 11.70 2.68 -3.67
CA VAL A 26 10.81 3.84 -3.48
C VAL A 26 10.19 3.80 -2.08
N PHE A 27 9.86 2.61 -1.56
CA PHE A 27 9.39 2.47 -0.17
C PHE A 27 10.37 3.08 0.82
N GLU A 28 11.67 2.77 0.68
CA GLU A 28 12.70 3.31 1.58
C GLU A 28 12.80 4.84 1.53
N GLN A 29 12.46 5.46 0.40
CA GLN A 29 12.44 6.93 0.23
C GLN A 29 11.18 7.58 0.81
N LEU A 30 10.03 6.91 0.75
CA LEU A 30 8.74 7.50 1.10
C LEU A 30 8.36 7.31 2.57
N PHE A 31 8.80 6.22 3.20
CA PHE A 31 8.42 5.90 4.58
C PHE A 31 9.47 6.42 5.56
N ALA A 32 9.03 7.25 6.51
CA ALA A 32 9.87 7.72 7.61
C ALA A 32 10.29 6.57 8.53
N ASP A 33 11.46 6.66 9.15
CA ASP A 33 11.97 5.61 10.04
C ASP A 33 11.12 5.45 11.31
N ASP A 34 10.40 6.51 11.71
CA ASP A 34 9.43 6.53 12.80
C ASP A 34 7.97 6.34 12.33
N PHE A 35 7.77 5.82 11.11
CA PHE A 35 6.44 5.54 10.57
C PHE A 35 5.64 4.60 11.50
N VAL A 36 4.36 4.95 11.71
CA VAL A 36 3.41 4.17 12.52
C VAL A 36 2.21 3.75 11.66
N ASP A 37 1.96 2.44 11.61
CA ASP A 37 0.70 1.87 11.11
C ASP A 37 -0.29 1.73 12.28
N TYR A 38 -1.40 2.45 12.22
CA TYR A 38 -2.47 2.38 13.22
C TYR A 38 -3.41 1.17 13.01
N THR A 39 -3.27 0.46 11.90
CA THR A 39 -4.09 -0.69 11.51
C THR A 39 -3.21 -1.86 11.02
N PRO A 40 -2.24 -2.31 11.85
CA PRO A 40 -1.30 -3.35 11.44
C PRO A 40 -2.05 -4.64 11.11
N GLN A 41 -1.66 -5.28 10.02
CA GLN A 41 -2.24 -6.54 9.59
C GLN A 41 -1.72 -7.70 10.46
N PRO A 42 -2.45 -8.84 10.50
CA PRO A 42 -1.97 -10.01 11.22
C PRO A 42 -0.54 -10.41 10.82
N ARG A 43 0.30 -10.74 11.81
CA ARG A 43 1.71 -11.16 11.64
C ARG A 43 2.68 -10.04 11.19
N THR A 44 2.27 -8.78 11.25
CA THR A 44 3.13 -7.60 11.07
C THR A 44 3.22 -6.77 12.35
N THR A 45 4.24 -5.93 12.43
CA THR A 45 4.43 -4.92 13.48
C THR A 45 3.84 -3.58 13.02
N PRO A 46 3.54 -2.64 13.94
CA PRO A 46 2.96 -1.33 13.60
C PRO A 46 3.99 -0.30 13.09
N ASP A 47 5.13 -0.76 12.58
CA ASP A 47 6.27 0.08 12.18
C ASP A 47 6.59 -0.05 10.68
N LYS A 48 7.56 0.75 10.19
CA LYS A 48 8.06 0.70 8.81
C LYS A 48 8.43 -0.73 8.39
N ALA A 49 9.11 -1.49 9.25
CA ALA A 49 9.50 -2.87 8.95
C ALA A 49 8.29 -3.80 8.78
N GLY A 50 7.24 -3.61 9.59
CA GLY A 50 5.99 -4.34 9.50
C GLY A 50 5.25 -4.09 8.18
N VAL A 51 5.16 -2.82 7.74
CA VAL A 51 4.55 -2.48 6.44
C VAL A 51 5.40 -3.01 5.27
N ARG A 52 6.73 -2.90 5.34
CA ARG A 52 7.64 -3.49 4.33
C ARG A 52 7.41 -4.99 4.17
N LYS A 53 7.21 -5.69 5.29
CA LYS A 53 6.91 -7.13 5.34
C LYS A 53 5.54 -7.43 4.73
N LEU A 54 4.51 -6.64 5.05
CA LEU A 54 3.18 -6.76 4.45
C LEU A 54 3.23 -6.68 2.92
N TYR A 55 3.88 -5.64 2.37
CA TYR A 55 3.96 -5.47 0.91
C TYR A 55 4.78 -6.57 0.23
N THR A 56 5.78 -7.14 0.93
CA THR A 56 6.48 -8.33 0.44
C THR A 56 5.55 -9.52 0.33
N TYR A 57 4.74 -9.78 1.36
CA TYR A 57 3.77 -10.88 1.35
C TYR A 57 2.72 -10.69 0.27
N LEU A 58 2.18 -9.48 0.11
CA LEU A 58 1.22 -9.18 -0.95
C LEU A 58 1.85 -9.43 -2.33
N ARG A 59 3.09 -8.99 -2.57
CA ARG A 59 3.76 -9.22 -3.86
C ARG A 59 4.04 -10.69 -4.14
N LEU A 60 4.45 -11.46 -3.12
CA LEU A 60 4.69 -12.89 -3.27
C LEU A 60 3.39 -13.67 -3.53
N ALA A 61 2.30 -13.31 -2.85
CA ALA A 61 0.99 -13.92 -3.02
C ALA A 61 0.32 -13.53 -4.33
N PHE A 62 0.52 -12.28 -4.76
CA PHE A 62 -0.11 -11.67 -5.92
C PHE A 62 0.96 -10.95 -6.77
N PRO A 63 1.68 -11.66 -7.65
CA PRO A 63 2.76 -11.08 -8.44
C PRO A 63 2.32 -9.92 -9.34
N ASP A 64 1.07 -9.92 -9.80
CA ASP A 64 0.40 -8.90 -10.62
C ASP A 64 -0.42 -7.89 -9.78
N PHE A 65 -0.18 -7.82 -8.46
CA PHE A 65 -0.92 -6.92 -7.57
C PHE A 65 -0.83 -5.46 -8.04
N HIS A 66 -1.97 -4.82 -8.22
CA HIS A 66 -2.05 -3.41 -8.62
C HIS A 66 -3.29 -2.74 -8.03
N ALA A 67 -3.29 -1.41 -8.02
CA ALA A 67 -4.38 -0.59 -7.52
C ALA A 67 -4.99 0.26 -8.64
N GLU A 68 -6.31 0.37 -8.65
CA GLU A 68 -7.07 1.42 -9.33
C GLU A 68 -7.42 2.50 -8.29
N ILE A 69 -6.83 3.69 -8.40
CA ILE A 69 -7.15 4.82 -7.52
C ILE A 69 -8.37 5.55 -8.09
N HIS A 70 -9.49 5.51 -7.35
CA HIS A 70 -10.72 6.20 -7.73
C HIS A 70 -10.66 7.70 -7.43
N TRP A 71 -10.25 8.04 -6.20
CA TRP A 71 -10.09 9.43 -5.79
C TRP A 71 -9.14 9.58 -4.60
N GLN A 72 -8.62 10.80 -4.45
CA GLN A 72 -7.84 11.23 -3.30
C GLN A 72 -8.37 12.56 -2.79
N LEU A 73 -8.60 12.64 -1.48
CA LEU A 73 -8.90 13.90 -0.77
C LEU A 73 -7.73 14.22 0.14
N ALA A 74 -7.44 15.50 0.33
CA ALA A 74 -6.38 15.92 1.23
C ALA A 74 -6.80 17.12 2.07
N ASP A 75 -6.40 17.09 3.34
CA ASP A 75 -6.50 18.18 4.30
C ASP A 75 -5.10 18.43 4.85
N GLY A 76 -4.45 19.48 4.34
CA GLY A 76 -3.05 19.76 4.62
C GLY A 76 -2.16 18.59 4.21
N ASP A 77 -1.60 17.92 5.21
CA ASP A 77 -0.58 16.87 5.10
C ASP A 77 -1.16 15.44 5.18
N ARG A 78 -2.49 15.31 5.36
CA ARG A 78 -3.21 14.04 5.40
C ARG A 78 -3.94 13.79 4.09
N VAL A 79 -3.81 12.58 3.57
CA VAL A 79 -4.45 12.16 2.31
C VAL A 79 -5.29 10.92 2.56
N THR A 80 -6.57 11.01 2.23
CA THR A 80 -7.49 9.88 2.17
C THR A 80 -7.56 9.37 0.74
N THR A 81 -7.32 8.08 0.54
CA THR A 81 -7.36 7.44 -0.79
C THR A 81 -8.41 6.34 -0.80
N PHE A 82 -9.35 6.39 -1.76
CA PHE A 82 -10.20 5.25 -2.09
C PHE A 82 -9.69 4.56 -3.35
N LYS A 83 -9.53 3.26 -3.27
CA LYS A 83 -8.97 2.45 -4.35
C LYS A 83 -9.51 1.03 -4.31
N THR A 84 -9.41 0.37 -5.46
CA THR A 84 -9.63 -1.07 -5.59
C THR A 84 -8.29 -1.74 -5.87
N TYR A 85 -7.97 -2.79 -5.13
CA TYR A 85 -6.85 -3.66 -5.45
C TYR A 85 -7.29 -4.86 -6.27
N HIS A 86 -6.39 -5.28 -7.14
CA HIS A 86 -6.53 -6.44 -8.01
C HIS A 86 -5.27 -7.29 -7.93
N GLY A 87 -5.41 -8.58 -8.24
CA GLY A 87 -4.29 -9.50 -8.40
C GLY A 87 -4.76 -10.93 -8.65
N THR A 88 -3.80 -11.82 -8.89
CA THR A 88 -3.99 -13.25 -9.13
C THR A 88 -3.25 -14.02 -8.03
N HIS A 89 -3.95 -14.91 -7.34
CA HIS A 89 -3.41 -15.62 -6.18
C HIS A 89 -2.46 -16.75 -6.59
N GLU A 90 -1.18 -16.43 -6.75
CA GLU A 90 -0.11 -17.31 -7.24
C GLU A 90 0.86 -17.78 -6.16
N GLY A 91 0.87 -17.14 -4.99
CA GLY A 91 1.66 -17.55 -3.83
C GLY A 91 0.79 -17.80 -2.60
N PRO A 92 1.35 -18.40 -1.53
CA PRO A 92 0.61 -18.64 -0.30
C PRO A 92 0.25 -17.31 0.38
N PHE A 93 -1.02 -17.16 0.78
CA PHE A 93 -1.51 -15.96 1.47
C PHE A 93 -2.36 -16.33 2.68
N LEU A 94 -1.98 -15.82 3.87
CA LEU A 94 -2.69 -16.05 5.14
C LEU A 94 -3.00 -17.54 5.44
N GLY A 95 -2.13 -18.45 5.03
CA GLY A 95 -2.30 -19.90 5.23
C GLY A 95 -3.12 -20.60 4.13
N ILE A 96 -3.55 -19.87 3.12
CA ILE A 96 -4.25 -20.40 1.94
C ILE A 96 -3.20 -20.65 0.84
N ALA A 97 -3.21 -21.85 0.27
CA ALA A 97 -2.40 -22.21 -0.90
C ALA A 97 -2.83 -21.40 -2.14
N PRO A 98 -1.95 -21.19 -3.14
CA PRO A 98 -2.30 -20.45 -4.35
C PRO A 98 -3.55 -21.06 -5.01
N THR A 99 -4.52 -20.20 -5.34
CA THR A 99 -5.80 -20.63 -5.91
C THR A 99 -5.91 -20.35 -7.40
N HIS A 100 -4.96 -19.60 -7.97
CA HIS A 100 -4.95 -19.15 -9.36
C HIS A 100 -6.21 -18.36 -9.77
N ARG A 101 -6.94 -17.83 -8.78
CA ARG A 101 -8.12 -16.99 -9.01
C ARG A 101 -7.73 -15.53 -8.91
N LYS A 102 -8.44 -14.71 -9.68
CA LYS A 102 -8.39 -13.25 -9.53
C LYS A 102 -9.04 -12.84 -8.22
N ILE A 103 -8.44 -11.87 -7.56
CA ILE A 103 -8.98 -11.17 -6.40
C ILE A 103 -9.31 -9.73 -6.78
N GLN A 104 -10.29 -9.19 -6.08
CA GLN A 104 -10.63 -7.78 -6.11
C GLN A 104 -11.17 -7.37 -4.74
N PHE A 105 -10.67 -6.27 -4.19
CA PHE A 105 -11.20 -5.71 -2.96
C PHE A 105 -11.00 -4.20 -2.89
N GLU A 106 -11.96 -3.53 -2.27
CA GLU A 106 -11.95 -2.09 -2.06
C GLU A 106 -11.23 -1.73 -0.76
N THR A 107 -10.62 -0.55 -0.72
CA THR A 107 -9.95 -0.05 0.48
C THR A 107 -10.04 1.48 0.54
N VAL A 108 -10.24 2.00 1.76
CA VAL A 108 -10.02 3.40 2.08
C VAL A 108 -8.90 3.46 3.11
N ASP A 109 -7.85 4.21 2.80
CA ASP A 109 -6.76 4.48 3.74
C ASP A 109 -6.53 5.98 3.91
N VAL A 110 -5.95 6.34 5.06
CA VAL A 110 -5.52 7.71 5.36
C VAL A 110 -4.03 7.66 5.69
N MET A 111 -3.23 8.42 4.96
CA MET A 111 -1.80 8.56 5.21
C MET A 111 -1.44 10.00 5.52
N ARG A 112 -0.55 10.20 6.48
CA ARG A 112 0.08 11.50 6.74
C ARG A 112 1.43 11.56 6.04
N VAL A 113 1.72 12.67 5.38
CA VAL A 113 3.00 12.97 4.71
C VAL A 113 3.62 14.15 5.44
N GLN A 114 4.92 14.16 5.69
CA GLN A 114 5.63 15.26 6.37
C GLN A 114 6.93 15.61 5.65
#